data_AF-A0A955IJE8-F1
#
_entry.id   AF-A0A955IJE8-F1
#
_cell.length_a   1.000
_cell.length_b   1.000
_cell.length_c   1.000
_cell.angle_alpha   90.00
_cell.angle_beta   90.00
_cell.angle_gamma   90.00
#
_symmetry.space_group_name_H-M   'P 1'
#
loop_
_entity.id
_entity.type
_entity.pdbx_description
1 polymer ?
#
loop_
_entity_poly.entity_id
_entity_poly.type
_entity_poly.pdbx_seq_one_letter_code
_entity_poly.pdbx_strand_id
1 'polypeptide(L)'
;MSLIPLLVTATCFLTAPDAPTTPIRSAPSAVEAPVSFDLHVVLPSKTRRSLAWSPKGREVPFRFDVPSDEREQAEREVGPLPRAAFGTFELGHPGTPPVRFVLALKTPDATHLERLYLDTNRDGRLDPATERFDSVAKDVRGRPWVSFANVPIDVPAPDGRTIRHEFAGWIAYPQMPDDPFDSMRITRASWMEGTVTVGAHHCRVALIDANNDGRYTRHDRWVIVPEDDRADDAVRLLDAAAAPIAPCFIGDQAFRLMDVALSASRAAVRLGTELRPLPPAPKPERPKADGPPTWLDDLDAGRREAARTGRRLFVKWGASWCGPCHVMDAEALMDRAVVDRLNAGFVCVHLDFDAAQALARELRVSAIPTVHVFGPDGEELARHTGLLEPQALDDWLRETASDGDPGQKGGTGGNPAGSGPV
;
A
#
# COMPACT_ATOMS: atom_id res chain seq x y z
N MET A 1 -18.37 -94.28 17.77
CA MET A 1 -17.39 -93.51 16.97
C MET A 1 -17.93 -92.10 16.92
N SER A 2 -17.50 -91.23 17.85
CA SER A 2 -16.49 -90.17 17.64
C SER A 2 -17.13 -88.90 17.04
N LEU A 3 -16.90 -87.66 17.45
CA LEU A 3 -16.03 -86.98 18.42
C LEU A 3 -16.61 -85.54 18.57
N ILE A 4 -16.55 -84.99 19.79
CA ILE A 4 -16.18 -83.60 20.19
C ILE A 4 -16.99 -82.37 19.66
N PRO A 5 -17.41 -81.45 20.57
CA PRO A 5 -17.93 -80.13 20.23
C PRO A 5 -16.82 -79.07 20.13
N LEU A 6 -16.99 -78.04 19.28
CA LEU A 6 -16.12 -76.84 19.29
C LEU A 6 -16.96 -75.57 19.52
N LEU A 7 -16.67 -74.90 20.64
CA LEU A 7 -17.05 -73.55 20.97
C LEU A 7 -16.39 -72.57 19.98
N VAL A 8 -17.14 -71.60 19.44
CA VAL A 8 -16.55 -70.31 19.02
C VAL A 8 -17.43 -69.16 19.51
N THR A 9 -16.75 -68.30 20.24
CA THR A 9 -17.09 -67.05 20.92
C THR A 9 -17.88 -66.04 20.09
N ALA A 10 -18.87 -65.42 20.74
CA ALA A 10 -19.53 -64.20 20.30
C ALA A 10 -18.52 -63.04 20.24
N THR A 11 -18.52 -62.29 19.15
CA THR A 11 -17.89 -60.97 19.06
C THR A 11 -18.96 -59.97 18.65
N CYS A 12 -19.41 -59.17 19.61
CA CYS A 12 -20.27 -58.02 19.35
C CYS A 12 -19.44 -56.95 18.63
N PHE A 13 -19.72 -56.71 17.34
CA PHE A 13 -19.33 -55.46 16.68
C PHE A 13 -20.46 -54.44 16.88
N LEU A 14 -20.21 -53.44 17.73
CA LEU A 14 -20.99 -52.21 17.78
C LEU A 14 -20.75 -51.43 16.47
N THR A 15 -21.74 -51.42 15.58
CA THR A 15 -21.78 -50.50 14.44
C THR A 15 -22.04 -49.09 14.93
N ALA A 16 -21.09 -48.17 14.71
CA ALA A 16 -21.31 -46.74 14.88
C ALA A 16 -22.36 -46.25 13.87
N PRO A 17 -23.26 -45.31 14.23
CA PRO A 17 -24.23 -44.77 13.30
C PRO A 17 -23.55 -43.87 12.25
N ASP A 18 -23.90 -44.08 10.99
CA ASP A 18 -23.45 -43.28 9.84
C ASP A 18 -23.70 -41.78 10.07
N ALA A 19 -22.63 -41.00 9.95
CA ALA A 19 -22.74 -39.55 9.91
C ALA A 19 -23.48 -39.13 8.62
N PRO A 20 -24.44 -38.19 8.69
CA PRO A 20 -25.14 -37.72 7.49
C PRO A 20 -24.13 -37.04 6.56
N THR A 21 -23.91 -37.65 5.39
CA THR A 21 -23.16 -37.05 4.30
C THR A 21 -24.02 -35.95 3.69
N THR A 22 -23.79 -34.71 4.13
CA THR A 22 -24.32 -33.53 3.45
C THR A 22 -23.84 -33.58 1.99
N PRO A 23 -24.73 -33.50 0.99
CA PRO A 23 -24.30 -33.51 -0.40
C PRO A 23 -23.40 -32.29 -0.64
N ILE A 24 -22.15 -32.55 -1.02
CA ILE A 24 -21.25 -31.52 -1.54
C ILE A 24 -21.95 -30.96 -2.77
N ARG A 25 -22.49 -29.74 -2.65
CA ARG A 25 -23.12 -29.01 -3.73
C ARG A 25 -22.10 -28.94 -4.87
N SER A 26 -22.39 -29.63 -5.97
CA SER A 26 -21.56 -29.60 -7.18
C SER A 26 -21.28 -28.14 -7.54
N ALA A 27 -20.01 -27.78 -7.67
CA ALA A 27 -19.60 -26.44 -8.08
C ALA A 27 -20.28 -26.11 -9.42
N PRO A 28 -20.90 -24.92 -9.58
CA PRO A 28 -21.51 -24.54 -10.84
C PRO A 28 -20.40 -24.46 -11.91
N SER A 29 -20.49 -25.39 -12.87
CA SER A 29 -19.72 -25.38 -14.11
C SER A 29 -20.45 -24.48 -15.10
N ALA A 30 -20.09 -23.21 -15.15
CA ALA A 30 -20.30 -22.35 -16.32
C ALA A 30 -19.41 -21.11 -16.18
N VAL A 31 -18.35 -21.03 -16.98
CA VAL A 31 -17.69 -19.75 -17.25
C VAL A 31 -18.62 -19.01 -18.19
N GLU A 32 -19.40 -18.06 -17.69
CA GLU A 32 -20.22 -17.20 -18.55
C GLU A 32 -19.33 -16.31 -19.42
N ALA A 33 -19.88 -15.89 -20.57
CA ALA A 33 -19.20 -15.00 -21.50
C ALA A 33 -18.79 -13.67 -20.81
N PRO A 34 -17.68 -13.04 -21.21
CA PRO A 34 -17.27 -11.76 -20.65
C PRO A 34 -18.36 -10.70 -20.86
N VAL A 35 -18.69 -9.99 -19.79
CA VAL A 35 -19.59 -8.81 -19.84
C VAL A 35 -18.71 -7.59 -20.13
N SER A 36 -19.07 -6.86 -21.19
CA SER A 36 -18.41 -5.61 -21.55
C SER A 36 -19.29 -4.43 -21.23
N PHE A 37 -18.66 -3.32 -20.84
CA PHE A 37 -19.35 -2.05 -20.62
C PHE A 37 -18.43 -0.88 -20.96
N ASP A 38 -19.06 0.23 -21.31
CA ASP A 38 -18.37 1.47 -21.60
C ASP A 38 -18.22 2.29 -20.32
N LEU A 39 -17.03 2.86 -20.15
CA LEU A 39 -16.75 3.83 -19.10
C LEU A 39 -16.61 5.22 -19.74
N HIS A 40 -16.62 6.25 -18.93
CA HIS A 40 -16.32 7.62 -19.34
C HIS A 40 -15.43 8.28 -18.30
N VAL A 41 -14.64 9.27 -18.73
CA VAL A 41 -13.79 10.02 -17.81
C VAL A 41 -14.65 10.90 -16.91
N VAL A 42 -14.35 10.82 -15.63
CA VAL A 42 -14.90 11.68 -14.60
C VAL A 42 -13.82 12.63 -14.12
N LEU A 43 -14.16 13.91 -14.11
CA LEU A 43 -13.33 14.97 -13.55
C LEU A 43 -13.77 15.28 -12.11
N PRO A 44 -12.83 15.59 -11.20
CA PRO A 44 -13.14 16.05 -9.86
C PRO A 44 -13.89 17.39 -9.91
N SER A 45 -14.86 17.58 -9.00
CA SER A 45 -15.62 18.83 -8.91
C SER A 45 -16.02 19.15 -7.47
N LYS A 46 -16.57 20.35 -7.24
CA LYS A 46 -17.07 20.74 -5.91
C LYS A 46 -18.22 19.84 -5.42
N THR A 47 -19.06 19.38 -6.34
CA THR A 47 -20.21 18.51 -6.06
C THR A 47 -19.85 17.04 -6.13
N ARG A 48 -18.76 16.69 -6.84
CA ARG A 48 -18.23 15.34 -6.95
C ARG A 48 -16.81 15.34 -6.38
N ARG A 49 -16.71 15.11 -5.06
CA ARG A 49 -15.41 15.07 -4.37
C ARG A 49 -14.42 14.21 -5.14
N SER A 50 -13.22 14.71 -5.34
CA SER A 50 -12.09 13.92 -5.84
C SER A 50 -12.01 12.64 -5.02
N LEU A 51 -11.86 11.52 -5.70
CA LEU A 51 -11.58 10.29 -5.00
C LEU A 51 -10.28 10.49 -4.23
N ALA A 52 -10.27 10.18 -2.94
CA ALA A 52 -9.16 10.48 -2.02
C ALA A 52 -7.95 9.56 -2.27
N TRP A 53 -7.76 9.16 -3.52
CA TRP A 53 -6.81 8.18 -3.96
C TRP A 53 -5.51 8.89 -4.26
N SER A 54 -4.63 8.93 -3.27
CA SER A 54 -3.22 9.17 -3.54
C SER A 54 -2.51 7.82 -3.46
N PRO A 55 -2.43 7.02 -4.55
CA PRO A 55 -1.22 6.21 -4.72
C PRO A 55 -0.06 7.18 -4.49
N LYS A 56 1.10 6.74 -3.98
CA LYS A 56 2.18 7.63 -3.52
C LYS A 56 2.64 8.71 -4.51
N GLY A 57 2.06 8.84 -5.70
CA GLY A 57 2.42 9.75 -6.76
C GLY A 57 3.60 9.12 -7.47
N ARG A 58 3.52 9.02 -8.80
CA ARG A 58 4.66 8.62 -9.59
C ARG A 58 5.69 9.74 -9.51
N GLU A 59 6.92 9.39 -9.16
CA GLU A 59 8.03 10.34 -9.21
C GLU A 59 8.44 10.57 -10.67
N VAL A 60 8.57 11.84 -11.02
CA VAL A 60 8.98 12.30 -12.33
C VAL A 60 10.23 13.15 -12.14
N PRO A 61 11.39 12.69 -12.63
CA PRO A 61 12.64 13.42 -12.42
C PRO A 61 12.67 14.71 -13.24
N PHE A 62 13.39 15.70 -12.73
CA PHE A 62 13.72 16.94 -13.41
C PHE A 62 15.21 17.29 -13.21
N ARG A 63 15.73 18.16 -14.06
CA ARG A 63 17.12 18.61 -14.03
C ARG A 63 17.18 20.13 -14.13
N PHE A 64 18.05 20.76 -13.34
CA PHE A 64 18.35 22.19 -13.48
C PHE A 64 19.34 22.47 -14.61
N ASP A 65 20.26 21.53 -14.81
CA ASP A 65 21.28 21.59 -15.85
C ASP A 65 20.83 20.79 -17.07
N VAL A 66 20.65 21.49 -18.19
CA VAL A 66 20.18 20.96 -19.46
C VAL A 66 21.00 21.55 -20.61
N PRO A 67 21.08 20.86 -21.76
CA PRO A 67 21.68 21.42 -22.97
C PRO A 67 21.16 22.82 -23.29
N SER A 68 22.04 23.68 -23.83
CA SER A 68 21.73 25.09 -24.08
C SER A 68 20.58 25.26 -25.08
N ASP A 69 20.48 24.40 -26.07
CA ASP A 69 19.41 24.38 -27.07
C ASP A 69 18.04 24.05 -26.45
N GLU A 70 17.97 23.11 -25.49
CA GLU A 70 16.75 22.78 -24.74
C GLU A 70 16.25 23.99 -23.93
N ARG A 71 17.16 24.68 -23.23
CA ARG A 71 16.86 25.90 -22.47
C ARG A 71 16.44 27.04 -23.40
N GLU A 72 17.20 27.30 -24.46
CA GLU A 72 16.91 28.36 -25.42
C GLU A 72 15.55 28.14 -26.12
N GLN A 73 15.19 26.89 -26.41
CA GLN A 73 13.86 26.56 -26.93
C GLN A 73 12.77 26.97 -25.93
N ALA A 74 12.90 26.56 -24.66
CA ALA A 74 11.94 26.93 -23.63
C ALA A 74 11.85 28.46 -23.46
N GLU A 75 12.97 29.16 -23.44
CA GLU A 75 12.98 30.62 -23.28
C GLU A 75 12.36 31.37 -24.48
N ARG A 76 12.45 30.81 -25.69
CA ARG A 76 11.70 31.31 -26.87
C ARG A 76 10.19 31.10 -26.74
N GLU A 77 9.77 29.99 -26.14
CA GLU A 77 8.36 29.61 -25.99
C GLU A 77 7.67 30.36 -24.84
N VAL A 78 8.32 30.44 -23.68
CA VAL A 78 7.70 30.89 -22.43
C VAL A 78 8.37 32.11 -21.78
N GLY A 79 9.38 32.68 -22.44
CA GLY A 79 10.15 33.82 -21.95
C GLY A 79 11.30 33.45 -21.00
N PRO A 80 12.00 34.44 -20.42
CA PRO A 80 13.21 34.20 -19.63
C PRO A 80 13.01 33.28 -18.41
N LEU A 81 13.96 32.35 -18.19
CA LEU A 81 13.89 31.32 -17.16
C LEU A 81 15.11 31.38 -16.21
N PRO A 82 15.24 32.41 -15.34
CA PRO A 82 16.43 32.63 -14.51
C PRO A 82 16.76 31.45 -13.57
N ARG A 83 15.73 30.75 -13.07
CA ARG A 83 15.87 29.46 -12.40
C ARG A 83 14.71 28.58 -12.84
N ALA A 84 15.04 27.46 -13.48
CA ALA A 84 14.09 26.50 -13.97
C ALA A 84 14.66 25.09 -13.93
N ALA A 85 13.77 24.12 -13.74
CA ALA A 85 14.05 22.70 -13.89
C ALA A 85 13.23 22.13 -15.04
N PHE A 86 13.80 21.19 -15.74
CA PHE A 86 13.28 20.63 -16.97
C PHE A 86 13.13 19.13 -16.81
N GLY A 87 12.07 18.56 -17.36
CA GLY A 87 11.91 17.13 -17.35
C GLY A 87 10.96 16.65 -18.41
N THR A 88 10.91 15.34 -18.52
CA THR A 88 10.00 14.61 -19.38
C THR A 88 9.45 13.41 -18.63
N PHE A 89 8.26 12.96 -18.99
CA PHE A 89 7.74 11.69 -18.51
C PHE A 89 6.88 10.97 -19.54
N GLU A 90 6.96 9.66 -19.53
CA GLU A 90 6.13 8.78 -20.35
C GLU A 90 4.70 8.77 -19.82
N LEU A 91 3.74 9.00 -20.72
CA LEU A 91 2.32 8.92 -20.40
C LEU A 91 1.52 8.45 -21.62
N GLY A 92 0.93 7.27 -21.53
CA GLY A 92 0.21 6.60 -22.62
C GLY A 92 0.90 5.32 -23.08
N HIS A 93 0.54 4.84 -24.26
CA HIS A 93 1.10 3.61 -24.82
C HIS A 93 2.53 3.77 -25.34
N PRO A 94 3.34 2.69 -25.40
CA PRO A 94 4.67 2.74 -26.00
C PRO A 94 4.66 3.36 -27.39
N GLY A 95 5.59 4.28 -27.65
CA GLY A 95 5.68 5.01 -28.91
C GLY A 95 4.95 6.35 -28.92
N THR A 96 4.21 6.71 -27.86
CA THR A 96 3.75 8.09 -27.67
C THR A 96 4.95 8.99 -27.33
N PRO A 97 5.03 10.21 -27.88
CA PRO A 97 6.01 11.19 -27.41
C PRO A 97 5.89 11.40 -25.89
N PRO A 98 7.00 11.62 -25.18
CA PRO A 98 6.95 11.94 -23.76
C PRO A 98 6.32 13.31 -23.55
N VAL A 99 5.76 13.52 -22.37
CA VAL A 99 5.24 14.82 -21.94
C VAL A 99 6.43 15.65 -21.46
N ARG A 100 6.67 16.79 -22.09
CA ARG A 100 7.70 17.76 -21.66
C ARG A 100 7.14 18.70 -20.61
N PHE A 101 7.95 19.07 -19.62
CA PHE A 101 7.58 20.10 -18.66
C PHE A 101 8.77 20.97 -18.25
N VAL A 102 8.44 22.20 -17.83
CA VAL A 102 9.37 23.17 -17.24
C VAL A 102 8.77 23.69 -15.95
N LEU A 103 9.50 23.52 -14.86
CA LEU A 103 9.21 24.12 -13.57
C LEU A 103 10.05 25.40 -13.43
N ALA A 104 9.43 26.51 -13.07
CA ALA A 104 10.09 27.82 -13.05
C ALA A 104 9.67 28.64 -11.83
N LEU A 105 10.46 29.67 -11.54
CA LEU A 105 10.03 30.72 -10.62
C LEU A 105 8.84 31.48 -11.23
N LYS A 106 7.83 31.76 -10.40
CA LYS A 106 6.67 32.55 -10.81
C LYS A 106 6.99 34.03 -10.94
N THR A 107 7.84 34.54 -10.05
CA THR A 107 8.36 35.92 -9.99
C THR A 107 9.87 35.90 -9.72
N PRO A 108 10.60 37.00 -10.00
CA PRO A 108 12.03 37.08 -9.70
C PRO A 108 12.37 36.85 -8.21
N ASP A 109 11.47 37.23 -7.31
CA ASP A 109 11.67 37.10 -5.85
C ASP A 109 11.19 35.75 -5.29
N ALA A 110 10.58 34.89 -6.12
CA ALA A 110 10.12 33.59 -5.69
C ALA A 110 11.33 32.68 -5.35
N THR A 111 11.23 31.97 -4.24
CA THR A 111 12.28 31.04 -3.78
C THR A 111 12.02 29.59 -4.20
N HIS A 112 10.79 29.29 -4.65
CA HIS A 112 10.32 27.97 -5.04
C HIS A 112 9.82 27.97 -6.49
N LEU A 113 9.81 26.79 -7.11
CA LEU A 113 9.36 26.56 -8.49
C LEU A 113 7.83 26.55 -8.55
N GLU A 114 7.24 27.73 -8.43
CA GLU A 114 5.80 27.95 -8.30
C GLU A 114 5.05 27.98 -9.63
N ARG A 115 5.76 27.86 -10.77
CA ARG A 115 5.18 27.81 -12.10
C ARG A 115 5.52 26.50 -12.79
N LEU A 116 4.51 25.85 -13.36
CA LEU A 116 4.64 24.69 -14.23
C LEU A 116 4.20 25.08 -15.64
N TYR A 117 5.06 24.85 -16.61
CA TYR A 117 4.70 24.72 -18.01
C TYR A 117 4.68 23.24 -18.36
N LEU A 118 3.62 22.76 -18.99
CA LEU A 118 3.45 21.34 -19.30
C LEU A 118 2.93 21.19 -20.73
N ASP A 119 3.65 20.48 -21.59
CA ASP A 119 3.23 20.16 -22.96
C ASP A 119 2.02 19.21 -22.90
N THR A 120 0.84 19.79 -22.77
CA THR A 120 -0.40 19.09 -22.44
C THR A 120 -1.01 18.40 -23.65
N ASN A 121 -0.65 18.84 -24.86
CA ASN A 121 -1.11 18.30 -26.15
C ASN A 121 -0.05 17.38 -26.81
N ARG A 122 1.19 17.36 -26.29
CA ARG A 122 2.35 16.59 -26.78
C ARG A 122 2.82 16.96 -28.18
N ASP A 123 2.78 18.24 -28.52
CA ASP A 123 3.33 18.72 -29.80
C ASP A 123 4.83 19.07 -29.72
N GLY A 124 5.43 18.91 -28.54
CA GLY A 124 6.85 19.17 -28.27
C GLY A 124 7.15 20.65 -27.96
N ARG A 125 6.14 21.52 -27.95
CA ARG A 125 6.25 22.94 -27.64
C ARG A 125 5.45 23.28 -26.38
N LEU A 126 5.71 24.47 -25.86
CA LEU A 126 4.97 25.01 -24.72
C LEU A 126 4.19 26.24 -25.19
N ASP A 127 2.88 26.24 -24.96
CA ASP A 127 2.03 27.41 -25.15
C ASP A 127 1.71 28.07 -23.80
N PRO A 128 2.33 29.22 -23.44
CA PRO A 128 2.09 29.86 -22.16
C PRO A 128 0.63 30.33 -21.94
N ALA A 129 -0.20 30.40 -22.99
CA ALA A 129 -1.60 30.76 -22.88
C ALA A 129 -2.47 29.62 -22.32
N THR A 130 -2.16 28.38 -22.66
CA THR A 130 -2.97 27.20 -22.29
C THR A 130 -2.25 26.22 -21.38
N GLU A 131 -0.92 26.32 -21.28
CA GLU A 131 -0.06 25.32 -20.65
C GLU A 131 0.73 25.84 -19.46
N ARG A 132 0.39 27.03 -18.97
CA ARG A 132 0.98 27.63 -17.78
C ARG A 132 0.08 27.45 -16.56
N PHE A 133 0.61 26.81 -15.54
CA PHE A 133 -0.04 26.55 -14.27
C PHE A 133 0.76 27.18 -13.13
N ASP A 134 0.16 28.16 -12.46
CA ASP A 134 0.78 28.84 -11.33
C ASP A 134 0.24 28.30 -10.01
N SER A 135 1.13 28.14 -9.04
CA SER A 135 0.84 27.81 -7.65
C SER A 135 1.49 28.87 -6.74
N VAL A 136 1.38 28.66 -5.44
CA VAL A 136 2.14 29.35 -4.40
C VAL A 136 2.67 28.29 -3.43
N ALA A 137 3.89 28.48 -2.95
CA ALA A 137 4.45 27.63 -1.91
C ALA A 137 3.65 27.74 -0.61
N LYS A 138 3.39 26.61 0.03
CA LYS A 138 2.68 26.51 1.30
C LYS A 138 3.53 25.73 2.29
N ASP A 139 3.39 26.03 3.57
CA ASP A 139 3.94 25.16 4.60
C ASP A 139 3.01 23.94 4.79
N VAL A 140 3.58 22.76 4.66
CA VAL A 140 2.90 21.48 4.93
C VAL A 140 3.76 20.70 5.92
N ARG A 141 3.39 20.80 7.20
CA ARG A 141 4.09 20.13 8.32
C ARG A 141 5.56 20.55 8.40
N GLY A 142 5.84 21.86 8.33
CA GLY A 142 7.19 22.41 8.42
C GLY A 142 8.03 22.21 7.16
N ARG A 143 7.39 21.95 6.01
CA ARG A 143 8.06 21.82 4.71
C ARG A 143 7.42 22.71 3.67
N PRO A 144 8.20 23.46 2.88
CA PRO A 144 7.67 24.13 1.70
C PRO A 144 7.12 23.11 0.71
N TRP A 145 5.94 23.40 0.19
CA TRP A 145 5.21 22.52 -0.70
C TRP A 145 4.58 23.33 -1.81
N VAL A 146 4.83 22.95 -3.06
CA VAL A 146 4.18 23.53 -4.24
C VAL A 146 3.31 22.46 -4.88
N SER A 147 2.06 22.79 -5.21
CA SER A 147 1.09 21.84 -5.76
C SER A 147 0.32 22.44 -6.93
N PHE A 148 0.31 21.76 -8.05
CA PHE A 148 -0.50 22.06 -9.23
C PHE A 148 -1.68 21.08 -9.26
N ALA A 149 -2.91 21.59 -9.34
CA ALA A 149 -4.12 20.77 -9.34
C ALA A 149 -4.91 21.00 -10.61
N ASN A 150 -5.70 20.00 -11.01
CA ASN A 150 -6.57 20.03 -12.19
C ASN A 150 -5.80 20.41 -13.46
N VAL A 151 -4.57 19.91 -13.60
CA VAL A 151 -3.75 20.12 -14.78
C VAL A 151 -4.29 19.21 -15.88
N PRO A 152 -4.91 19.75 -16.95
CA PRO A 152 -5.45 18.92 -17.99
C PRO A 152 -4.29 18.32 -18.78
N ILE A 153 -4.35 17.05 -19.15
CA ILE A 153 -3.43 16.43 -20.11
C ILE A 153 -4.18 15.50 -21.05
N ASP A 154 -3.87 15.58 -22.33
CA ASP A 154 -4.36 14.62 -23.30
C ASP A 154 -3.62 13.29 -23.10
N VAL A 155 -4.18 12.14 -23.47
CA VAL A 155 -3.46 10.86 -23.48
C VAL A 155 -3.83 10.11 -24.75
N PRO A 156 -2.89 9.83 -25.66
CA PRO A 156 -3.18 9.11 -26.89
C PRO A 156 -3.49 7.65 -26.59
N ALA A 157 -4.57 7.16 -27.17
CA ALA A 157 -4.93 5.76 -27.20
C ALA A 157 -4.34 5.09 -28.46
N PRO A 158 -4.16 3.74 -28.46
CA PRO A 158 -3.59 3.01 -29.59
C PRO A 158 -4.35 3.15 -30.91
N ASP A 159 -5.63 3.54 -30.85
CA ASP A 159 -6.49 3.71 -32.01
C ASP A 159 -6.42 5.12 -32.62
N GLY A 160 -5.51 5.98 -32.14
CA GLY A 160 -5.28 7.33 -32.62
C GLY A 160 -6.20 8.40 -32.02
N ARG A 161 -7.11 8.03 -31.10
CA ARG A 161 -7.91 9.01 -30.35
C ARG A 161 -7.15 9.50 -29.12
N THR A 162 -7.64 10.60 -28.56
CA THR A 162 -7.09 11.21 -27.35
C THR A 162 -8.14 11.22 -26.25
N ILE A 163 -7.72 10.86 -25.04
CA ILE A 163 -8.56 10.94 -23.85
C ILE A 163 -8.01 12.05 -22.95
N ARG A 164 -8.83 13.06 -22.66
CA ARG A 164 -8.46 14.15 -21.73
C ARG A 164 -8.57 13.65 -20.30
N HIS A 165 -7.51 13.86 -19.53
CA HIS A 165 -7.45 13.60 -18.10
C HIS A 165 -7.06 14.85 -17.33
N GLU A 166 -7.31 14.82 -16.03
CA GLU A 166 -6.76 15.80 -15.09
C GLU A 166 -5.73 15.13 -14.18
N PHE A 167 -4.64 15.85 -13.95
CA PHE A 167 -3.53 15.46 -13.10
C PHE A 167 -3.34 16.47 -11.98
N ALA A 168 -2.78 15.98 -10.87
CA ALA A 168 -2.20 16.81 -9.86
C ALA A 168 -0.70 16.51 -9.75
N GLY A 169 0.11 17.56 -9.65
CA GLY A 169 1.55 17.49 -9.49
C GLY A 169 1.97 18.21 -8.21
N TRP A 170 2.97 17.71 -7.50
CA TRP A 170 3.50 18.42 -6.35
C TRP A 170 4.98 18.18 -6.10
N ILE A 171 5.59 19.16 -5.45
CA ILE A 171 6.99 19.18 -5.07
C ILE A 171 7.02 19.43 -3.57
N ALA A 172 7.53 18.44 -2.83
CA ALA A 172 7.88 18.60 -1.43
C ALA A 172 9.35 18.99 -1.38
N TYR A 173 9.65 20.17 -0.84
CA TYR A 173 11.03 20.63 -0.76
C TYR A 173 11.79 19.90 0.36
N PRO A 174 13.10 19.66 0.17
CA PRO A 174 13.93 18.95 1.13
C PRO A 174 13.93 19.66 2.50
N GLN A 175 13.98 18.87 3.59
CA GLN A 175 14.19 19.43 4.94
C GLN A 175 15.66 19.62 5.23
N MET A 176 16.48 18.68 4.77
CA MET A 176 17.91 18.67 4.96
C MET A 176 18.62 19.03 3.65
N PRO A 177 19.79 19.70 3.68
CA PRO A 177 20.51 20.11 2.47
C PRO A 177 20.85 18.96 1.51
N ASP A 178 21.01 17.74 2.04
CA ASP A 178 21.41 16.56 1.27
C ASP A 178 20.23 15.71 0.77
N ASP A 179 18.99 16.08 1.11
CA ASP A 179 17.81 15.38 0.62
C ASP A 179 17.68 15.59 -0.91
N PRO A 180 17.38 14.54 -1.68
CA PRO A 180 17.25 14.64 -3.12
C PRO A 180 16.12 15.61 -3.50
N PHE A 181 16.46 16.55 -4.38
CA PHE A 181 15.55 17.57 -4.90
C PHE A 181 15.63 17.62 -6.42
N ASP A 182 15.13 16.55 -7.03
CA ASP A 182 15.28 16.26 -8.45
C ASP A 182 14.01 15.62 -9.03
N SER A 183 12.89 15.63 -8.32
CA SER A 183 11.64 15.05 -8.81
C SER A 183 10.38 15.79 -8.38
N MET A 184 9.39 15.78 -9.25
CA MET A 184 8.00 16.14 -8.97
C MET A 184 7.19 14.86 -8.87
N ARG A 185 6.24 14.79 -7.94
CA ARG A 185 5.28 13.68 -7.88
C ARG A 185 4.05 14.04 -8.69
N ILE A 186 3.55 13.10 -9.50
CA ILE A 186 2.30 13.26 -10.25
C ILE A 186 1.30 12.16 -9.89
N THR A 187 0.02 12.51 -9.88
CA THR A 187 -1.09 11.56 -9.76
C THR A 187 -2.21 11.94 -10.72
N ARG A 188 -3.00 10.96 -11.12
CA ARG A 188 -4.25 11.19 -11.84
C ARG A 188 -5.29 11.71 -10.84
N ALA A 189 -5.88 12.87 -11.15
CA ALA A 189 -7.00 13.44 -10.41
C ALA A 189 -8.36 13.00 -10.99
N SER A 190 -8.34 12.48 -12.23
CA SER A 190 -9.50 11.91 -12.93
C SER A 190 -9.53 10.38 -12.85
N TRP A 191 -10.69 9.80 -13.11
CA TRP A 191 -10.91 8.34 -13.15
C TRP A 191 -11.96 7.99 -14.20
N MET A 192 -12.23 6.70 -14.41
CA MET A 192 -13.28 6.25 -15.33
C MET A 192 -14.45 5.64 -14.57
N GLU A 193 -15.68 5.93 -14.97
CA GLU A 193 -16.90 5.30 -14.44
C GLU A 193 -17.89 4.91 -15.52
N GLY A 194 -18.77 3.96 -15.21
CA GLY A 194 -19.88 3.56 -16.06
C GLY A 194 -20.87 2.68 -15.31
N THR A 195 -21.83 2.14 -16.04
CA THR A 195 -22.86 1.26 -15.49
C THR A 195 -22.97 -0.01 -16.32
N VAL A 196 -23.32 -1.11 -15.67
CA VAL A 196 -23.53 -2.40 -16.32
C VAL A 196 -24.63 -3.16 -15.59
N THR A 197 -25.43 -3.92 -16.32
CA THR A 197 -26.35 -4.88 -15.73
C THR A 197 -25.69 -6.26 -15.70
N VAL A 198 -25.61 -6.89 -14.53
CA VAL A 198 -25.16 -8.27 -14.39
C VAL A 198 -26.22 -9.09 -13.67
N GLY A 199 -26.78 -10.09 -14.36
CA GLY A 199 -27.90 -10.86 -13.86
C GLY A 199 -29.08 -9.93 -13.55
N ALA A 200 -29.51 -9.90 -12.28
CA ALA A 200 -30.58 -9.03 -11.79
C ALA A 200 -30.09 -7.69 -11.20
N HIS A 201 -28.78 -7.45 -11.16
CA HIS A 201 -28.19 -6.29 -10.51
C HIS A 201 -27.84 -5.21 -11.53
N HIS A 202 -28.35 -4.00 -11.31
CA HIS A 202 -27.81 -2.80 -11.95
C HIS A 202 -26.60 -2.34 -11.15
N CYS A 203 -25.46 -2.20 -11.78
CA CYS A 203 -24.18 -1.99 -11.11
C CYS A 203 -23.48 -0.74 -11.63
N ARG A 204 -22.82 -0.03 -10.71
CA ARG A 204 -21.84 1.00 -11.02
C ARG A 204 -20.45 0.40 -11.08
N VAL A 205 -19.64 0.91 -12.00
CA VAL A 205 -18.25 0.52 -12.18
C VAL A 205 -17.37 1.75 -12.09
N ALA A 206 -16.22 1.62 -11.42
CA ALA A 206 -15.15 2.60 -11.47
C ALA A 206 -13.79 1.93 -11.76
N LEU A 207 -12.90 2.64 -12.46
CA LEU A 207 -11.58 2.17 -12.88
C LEU A 207 -10.57 3.32 -12.79
N ILE A 208 -9.41 3.05 -12.19
CA ILE A 208 -8.29 3.99 -12.06
C ILE A 208 -6.97 3.33 -12.44
N ASP A 209 -6.20 4.09 -13.20
CA ASP A 209 -4.78 3.87 -13.48
C ASP A 209 -3.96 3.94 -12.19
N ALA A 210 -3.52 2.78 -11.73
CA ALA A 210 -2.95 2.61 -10.40
C ALA A 210 -1.48 3.03 -10.33
N ASN A 211 -0.78 3.01 -11.47
CA ASN A 211 0.65 3.33 -11.56
C ASN A 211 0.91 4.73 -12.16
N ASN A 212 -0.15 5.45 -12.56
CA ASN A 212 -0.11 6.78 -13.18
C ASN A 212 0.73 6.81 -14.46
N ASP A 213 0.58 5.79 -15.31
CA ASP A 213 1.25 5.71 -16.62
C ASP A 213 0.32 6.09 -17.79
N GLY A 214 -0.94 6.43 -17.51
CA GLY A 214 -1.93 6.82 -18.51
C GLY A 214 -2.55 5.65 -19.26
N ARG A 215 -2.15 4.42 -18.96
CA ARG A 215 -2.65 3.19 -19.57
C ARG A 215 -3.63 2.55 -18.61
N TYR A 216 -4.60 1.85 -19.18
CA TYR A 216 -5.49 1.02 -18.39
C TYR A 216 -5.32 -0.42 -18.84
N THR A 217 -5.16 -1.30 -17.88
CA THR A 217 -4.83 -2.70 -18.02
C THR A 217 -5.56 -3.48 -16.93
N ARG A 218 -5.49 -4.81 -16.99
CA ARG A 218 -5.96 -5.67 -15.89
C ARG A 218 -5.24 -5.47 -14.55
N HIS A 219 -4.11 -4.75 -14.52
CA HIS A 219 -3.35 -4.50 -13.29
C HIS A 219 -3.78 -3.22 -12.58
N ASP A 220 -4.69 -2.47 -13.20
CA ASP A 220 -5.26 -1.26 -12.64
C ASP A 220 -6.37 -1.57 -11.66
N ARG A 221 -6.68 -0.58 -10.82
CA ARG A 221 -7.65 -0.76 -9.74
C ARG A 221 -9.04 -0.47 -10.27
N TRP A 222 -9.98 -1.31 -9.91
CA TRP A 222 -11.35 -1.20 -10.38
C TRP A 222 -12.32 -1.76 -9.34
N VAL A 223 -13.56 -1.31 -9.40
CA VAL A 223 -14.65 -1.84 -8.58
C VAL A 223 -15.91 -1.96 -9.42
N ILE A 224 -16.69 -3.00 -9.16
CA ILE A 224 -18.09 -3.11 -9.59
C ILE A 224 -18.96 -3.35 -8.36
N VAL A 225 -19.98 -2.53 -8.19
CA VAL A 225 -20.89 -2.56 -7.02
C VAL A 225 -22.34 -2.42 -7.49
N PRO A 226 -23.30 -3.11 -6.87
CA PRO A 226 -24.72 -2.82 -7.07
C PRO A 226 -25.02 -1.35 -6.81
N GLU A 227 -25.90 -0.75 -7.62
CA GLU A 227 -26.34 0.62 -7.44
C GLU A 227 -27.37 0.69 -6.32
N ASP A 228 -26.87 0.84 -5.09
CA ASP A 228 -27.63 1.13 -3.87
C ASP A 228 -27.13 2.43 -3.22
N ASP A 229 -27.72 2.82 -2.09
CA ASP A 229 -27.36 4.04 -1.36
C ASP A 229 -25.89 4.08 -0.88
N ARG A 230 -25.17 2.95 -0.95
CA ARG A 230 -23.76 2.82 -0.55
C ARG A 230 -22.81 2.73 -1.74
N ALA A 231 -23.31 2.72 -2.97
CA ALA A 231 -22.48 2.62 -4.17
C ALA A 231 -21.45 3.75 -4.26
N ASP A 232 -21.82 4.96 -3.88
CA ASP A 232 -20.90 6.11 -3.81
C ASP A 232 -19.76 5.87 -2.81
N ASP A 233 -20.08 5.30 -1.64
CA ASP A 233 -19.08 5.02 -0.62
C ASP A 233 -18.18 3.84 -1.01
N ALA A 234 -18.72 2.82 -1.68
CA ALA A 234 -17.95 1.70 -2.17
C ALA A 234 -17.01 2.09 -3.34
N VAL A 235 -17.48 2.96 -4.24
CA VAL A 235 -16.62 3.60 -5.25
C VAL A 235 -15.54 4.44 -4.56
N ARG A 236 -15.84 5.16 -3.48
CA ARG A 236 -14.81 5.88 -2.71
C ARG A 236 -13.78 4.95 -2.04
N LEU A 237 -14.22 3.80 -1.51
CA LEU A 237 -13.40 2.85 -0.72
C LEU A 237 -12.36 2.03 -1.51
N LEU A 238 -12.30 2.16 -2.84
CA LEU A 238 -11.11 1.79 -3.66
C LEU A 238 -9.79 2.44 -3.18
N ASP A 239 -9.91 3.39 -2.23
CA ASP A 239 -8.90 4.06 -1.42
C ASP A 239 -7.90 3.13 -0.72
N ALA A 240 -8.32 1.96 -0.25
CA ALA A 240 -7.42 1.09 0.51
C ALA A 240 -6.29 0.57 -0.41
N ALA A 241 -5.08 1.11 -0.24
CA ALA A 241 -3.82 0.61 -0.80
C ALA A 241 -3.51 -0.87 -0.45
N ALA A 242 -4.43 -1.55 0.25
CA ALA A 242 -4.39 -2.96 0.62
C ALA A 242 -5.30 -3.87 -0.23
N ALA A 243 -6.09 -3.36 -1.19
CA ALA A 243 -6.79 -4.24 -2.12
C ALA A 243 -5.79 -4.72 -3.19
N PRO A 244 -5.39 -6.00 -3.24
CA PRO A 244 -4.83 -6.56 -4.47
C PRO A 244 -5.84 -6.36 -5.62
N ILE A 245 -5.47 -6.74 -6.84
CA ILE A 245 -6.42 -6.95 -7.96
C ILE A 245 -7.34 -8.13 -7.56
N ALA A 246 -8.18 -7.87 -6.56
CA ALA A 246 -9.05 -8.80 -5.90
C ALA A 246 -10.30 -8.93 -6.77
N PRO A 247 -10.92 -10.11 -6.80
CA PRO A 247 -12.22 -10.22 -7.40
C PRO A 247 -13.18 -9.26 -6.70
N CYS A 248 -13.94 -8.50 -7.48
CA CYS A 248 -15.11 -7.79 -6.99
C CYS A 248 -16.26 -8.80 -6.88
N PHE A 249 -17.16 -8.60 -5.92
CA PHE A 249 -18.26 -9.53 -5.69
C PHE A 249 -19.61 -8.83 -5.87
N ILE A 250 -20.50 -9.46 -6.66
CA ILE A 250 -21.92 -9.12 -6.72
C ILE A 250 -22.68 -10.36 -6.28
N GLY A 251 -23.35 -10.29 -5.13
CA GLY A 251 -23.88 -11.48 -4.48
C GLY A 251 -22.76 -12.49 -4.20
N ASP A 252 -22.95 -13.72 -4.68
CA ASP A 252 -21.97 -14.81 -4.54
C ASP A 252 -21.02 -14.96 -5.75
N GLN A 253 -21.17 -14.12 -6.78
CA GLN A 253 -20.36 -14.19 -8.00
C GLN A 253 -19.12 -13.31 -7.88
N ALA A 254 -17.97 -13.84 -8.29
CA ALA A 254 -16.71 -13.11 -8.40
C ALA A 254 -16.49 -12.57 -9.81
N PHE A 255 -15.95 -11.36 -9.89
CA PHE A 255 -15.70 -10.66 -11.14
C PHE A 255 -14.25 -10.23 -11.19
N ARG A 256 -13.61 -10.39 -12.35
CA ARG A 256 -12.22 -9.94 -12.57
C ARG A 256 -12.12 -9.13 -13.86
N LEU A 257 -11.42 -8.00 -13.80
CA LEU A 257 -11.04 -7.22 -14.97
C LEU A 257 -10.04 -8.02 -15.81
N MET A 258 -10.41 -8.36 -17.05
CA MET A 258 -9.55 -9.16 -17.94
C MET A 258 -8.78 -8.31 -18.91
N ASP A 259 -9.48 -7.34 -19.50
CA ASP A 259 -8.91 -6.47 -20.51
C ASP A 259 -9.56 -5.09 -20.46
N VAL A 260 -8.80 -4.08 -20.86
CA VAL A 260 -9.27 -2.72 -21.04
C VAL A 260 -8.87 -2.28 -22.43
N ALA A 261 -9.86 -2.16 -23.32
CA ALA A 261 -9.62 -1.71 -24.67
C ALA A 261 -9.73 -0.18 -24.70
N LEU A 262 -8.60 0.48 -24.93
CA LEU A 262 -8.52 1.96 -24.89
C LEU A 262 -9.12 2.67 -26.10
N SER A 263 -9.70 1.91 -27.03
CA SER A 263 -10.64 2.46 -27.99
C SER A 263 -12.00 2.66 -27.31
N ALA A 264 -12.34 3.91 -27.00
CA ALA A 264 -13.65 4.31 -26.47
C ALA A 264 -13.94 3.83 -25.05
N SER A 265 -12.93 3.87 -24.17
CA SER A 265 -13.13 3.73 -22.71
C SER A 265 -13.86 2.44 -22.28
N ARG A 266 -13.73 1.36 -23.06
CA ARG A 266 -14.44 0.10 -22.83
C ARG A 266 -13.63 -0.86 -21.96
N ALA A 267 -14.24 -1.36 -20.90
CA ALA A 267 -13.68 -2.41 -20.05
C ALA A 267 -14.42 -3.73 -20.27
N ALA A 268 -13.68 -4.83 -20.35
CA ALA A 268 -14.23 -6.17 -20.46
C ALA A 268 -13.93 -6.95 -19.17
N VAL A 269 -15.00 -7.36 -18.50
CA VAL A 269 -14.94 -8.11 -17.24
C VAL A 269 -15.40 -9.53 -17.50
N ARG A 270 -14.66 -10.51 -16.97
CA ARG A 270 -15.09 -11.91 -17.02
C ARG A 270 -15.78 -12.28 -15.71
N LEU A 271 -16.91 -12.98 -15.86
CA LEU A 271 -17.67 -13.56 -14.77
C LEU A 271 -16.98 -14.87 -14.33
N GLY A 272 -16.60 -14.96 -13.06
CA GLY A 272 -15.93 -16.11 -12.48
C GLY A 272 -16.83 -16.88 -11.52
N THR A 273 -16.58 -18.19 -11.41
CA THR A 273 -17.27 -19.13 -10.51
C THR A 273 -16.66 -19.22 -9.12
N GLU A 274 -15.76 -18.29 -8.75
CA GLU A 274 -15.24 -18.23 -7.39
C GLU A 274 -16.38 -17.70 -6.50
N LEU A 275 -17.06 -18.61 -5.79
CA LEU A 275 -17.92 -18.23 -4.67
C LEU A 275 -17.09 -17.35 -3.73
N ARG A 276 -17.70 -16.27 -3.23
CA ARG A 276 -17.11 -15.45 -2.16
C ARG A 276 -16.48 -16.40 -1.14
N PRO A 277 -15.14 -16.39 -0.97
CA PRO A 277 -14.53 -17.14 0.11
C PRO A 277 -15.24 -16.70 1.39
N LEU A 278 -15.73 -17.66 2.17
CA LEU A 278 -16.24 -17.33 3.49
C LEU A 278 -15.20 -16.42 4.16
N PRO A 279 -15.62 -15.27 4.72
CA PRO A 279 -14.67 -14.43 5.42
C PRO A 279 -13.88 -15.33 6.37
N PRO A 280 -12.54 -15.12 6.49
CA PRO A 280 -11.77 -15.89 7.45
C PRO A 280 -12.54 -15.87 8.76
N ALA A 281 -12.68 -17.04 9.39
CA ALA A 281 -13.44 -17.15 10.63
C ALA A 281 -13.04 -16.00 11.55
N PRO A 282 -14.00 -15.31 12.19
CA PRO A 282 -13.68 -14.18 13.06
C PRO A 282 -12.55 -14.62 13.98
N LYS A 283 -11.45 -13.85 13.98
CA LYS A 283 -10.31 -14.14 14.84
C LYS A 283 -10.88 -14.28 16.26
N PRO A 284 -10.56 -15.35 17.01
CA PRO A 284 -11.09 -15.52 18.34
C PRO A 284 -10.82 -14.26 19.15
N GLU A 285 -11.86 -13.72 19.79
CA GLU A 285 -11.71 -12.52 20.62
C GLU A 285 -10.68 -12.82 21.72
N ARG A 286 -9.57 -12.07 21.70
CA ARG A 286 -8.58 -12.13 22.76
C ARG A 286 -8.91 -11.05 23.79
N PRO A 287 -8.98 -11.38 25.10
CA PRO A 287 -9.29 -10.40 26.14
C PRO A 287 -8.30 -9.24 26.13
N LYS A 288 -8.78 -8.02 26.42
CA LYS A 288 -7.90 -6.86 26.62
C LYS A 288 -7.35 -6.85 28.05
N ALA A 289 -6.13 -6.34 28.20
CA ALA A 289 -5.53 -6.02 29.49
C ALA A 289 -6.17 -4.75 30.09
N ASP A 290 -6.07 -4.60 31.41
CA ASP A 290 -6.55 -3.41 32.13
C ASP A 290 -5.68 -2.16 31.85
N GLY A 291 -4.49 -2.36 31.29
CA GLY A 291 -3.55 -1.31 30.88
C GLY A 291 -2.38 -1.87 30.07
N PRO A 292 -1.54 -0.99 29.50
CA PRO A 292 -0.36 -1.40 28.74
C PRO A 292 0.73 -2.02 29.64
N PRO A 293 1.79 -2.59 29.07
CA PRO A 293 2.97 -3.00 29.83
C PRO A 293 3.59 -1.82 30.58
N THR A 294 4.31 -2.09 31.66
CA THR A 294 5.07 -1.07 32.37
C THR A 294 6.31 -0.69 31.57
N TRP A 295 6.31 0.51 30.98
CA TRP A 295 7.40 1.02 30.14
C TRP A 295 8.41 1.86 30.91
N LEU A 296 9.69 1.64 30.59
CA LEU A 296 10.76 2.60 30.79
C LEU A 296 11.05 3.34 29.47
N ASP A 297 11.66 4.50 29.53
CA ASP A 297 12.00 5.36 28.39
C ASP A 297 13.51 5.46 28.14
N ASP A 298 14.32 4.76 28.95
CA ASP A 298 15.78 4.76 28.87
C ASP A 298 16.33 3.33 28.74
N LEU A 299 17.14 3.08 27.71
CA LEU A 299 17.67 1.75 27.43
C LEU A 299 18.64 1.29 28.53
N ASP A 300 19.47 2.18 29.04
CA ASP A 300 20.47 1.81 30.05
C ASP A 300 19.82 1.49 31.40
N ALA A 301 18.76 2.22 31.77
CA ALA A 301 17.90 1.88 32.91
C ALA A 301 17.24 0.51 32.72
N GLY A 302 16.72 0.24 31.52
CA GLY A 302 16.17 -1.07 31.17
C GLY A 302 17.18 -2.20 31.29
N ARG A 303 18.40 -2.01 30.77
CA ARG A 303 19.51 -2.99 30.88
C ARG A 303 19.92 -3.26 32.33
N ARG A 304 20.05 -2.20 33.15
CA ARG A 304 20.37 -2.34 34.58
C ARG A 304 19.27 -3.11 35.32
N GLU A 305 18.01 -2.80 35.05
CA GLU A 305 16.88 -3.46 35.70
C GLU A 305 16.74 -4.93 35.26
N ALA A 306 16.95 -5.22 33.97
CA ALA A 306 16.97 -6.57 33.43
C ALA A 306 18.06 -7.42 34.11
N ALA A 307 19.29 -6.90 34.18
CA ALA A 307 20.41 -7.55 34.87
C ALA A 307 20.13 -7.76 36.37
N ARG A 308 19.54 -6.77 37.05
CA ARG A 308 19.21 -6.83 38.48
C ARG A 308 18.13 -7.87 38.80
N THR A 309 17.13 -7.99 37.94
CA THR A 309 15.97 -8.88 38.16
C THR A 309 16.13 -10.26 37.52
N GLY A 310 17.15 -10.46 36.68
CA GLY A 310 17.31 -11.66 35.86
C GLY A 310 16.24 -11.80 34.78
N ARG A 311 15.46 -10.74 34.51
CA ARG A 311 14.40 -10.72 33.50
C ARG A 311 14.99 -10.28 32.16
N ARG A 312 14.40 -10.75 31.06
CA ARG A 312 14.79 -10.33 29.71
C ARG A 312 14.37 -8.89 29.47
N LEU A 313 14.98 -8.23 28.50
CA LEU A 313 14.68 -6.85 28.15
C LEU A 313 13.93 -6.81 26.81
N PHE A 314 12.68 -6.37 26.82
CA PHE A 314 11.91 -6.10 25.60
C PHE A 314 12.01 -4.62 25.25
N VAL A 315 12.50 -4.30 24.05
CA VAL A 315 12.67 -2.91 23.59
C VAL A 315 11.82 -2.68 22.35
N LYS A 316 10.83 -1.78 22.46
CA LYS A 316 10.04 -1.30 21.32
C LYS A 316 10.61 0.03 20.81
N TRP A 317 10.76 0.13 19.51
CA TRP A 317 11.07 1.36 18.78
C TRP A 317 9.80 1.88 18.10
N GLY A 318 9.46 3.15 18.33
CA GLY A 318 8.28 3.79 17.76
C GLY A 318 8.50 5.27 17.51
N ALA A 319 7.49 5.95 16.97
CA ALA A 319 7.46 7.40 16.83
C ALA A 319 6.01 7.90 16.81
N SER A 320 5.79 9.15 17.19
CA SER A 320 4.44 9.75 17.24
C SER A 320 3.71 9.78 15.90
N TRP A 321 4.44 9.84 14.78
CA TRP A 321 3.89 9.86 13.42
C TRP A 321 3.70 8.46 12.81
N CYS A 322 4.12 7.40 13.50
CA CYS A 322 4.11 6.04 12.98
C CYS A 322 2.73 5.38 13.12
N GLY A 323 1.94 5.39 12.04
CA GLY A 323 0.63 4.74 11.99
C GLY A 323 0.63 3.27 12.42
N PRO A 324 1.50 2.40 11.87
CA PRO A 324 1.57 0.99 12.28
C PRO A 324 1.97 0.80 13.75
N CYS A 325 2.75 1.72 14.34
CA CYS A 325 3.10 1.67 15.77
C CYS A 325 1.84 1.86 16.64
N HIS A 326 0.98 2.82 16.28
CA HIS A 326 -0.30 3.05 16.97
C HIS A 326 -1.24 1.85 16.90
N VAL A 327 -1.25 1.13 15.78
CA VAL A 327 -2.02 -0.12 15.63
C VAL A 327 -1.47 -1.19 16.58
N MET A 328 -0.16 -1.42 16.59
CA MET A 328 0.48 -2.37 17.49
C MET A 328 0.23 -2.04 18.97
N ASP A 329 0.25 -0.75 19.32
CA ASP A 329 -0.02 -0.25 20.67
C ASP A 329 -1.47 -0.49 21.09
N ALA A 330 -2.44 -0.19 20.22
CA ALA A 330 -3.86 -0.31 20.53
C ALA A 330 -4.38 -1.76 20.51
N GLU A 331 -3.72 -2.64 19.76
CA GLU A 331 -4.09 -4.05 19.62
C GLU A 331 -3.16 -4.95 20.44
N ALA A 332 -1.97 -5.23 19.93
CA ALA A 332 -1.09 -6.25 20.48
C ALA A 332 -0.58 -5.90 21.89
N LEU A 333 -0.26 -4.63 22.17
CA LEU A 333 0.21 -4.19 23.49
C LEU A 333 -0.92 -3.83 24.46
N MET A 334 -2.18 -4.09 24.08
CA MET A 334 -3.33 -4.10 24.97
C MET A 334 -3.97 -5.48 25.09
N ASP A 335 -3.39 -6.50 24.46
CA ASP A 335 -3.82 -7.89 24.58
C ASP A 335 -3.44 -8.47 25.94
N ARG A 336 -4.39 -9.11 26.63
CA ARG A 336 -4.19 -9.61 27.99
C ARG A 336 -3.02 -10.57 28.10
N ALA A 337 -2.91 -11.54 27.19
CA ALA A 337 -1.86 -12.54 27.27
C ALA A 337 -0.48 -11.97 26.91
N VAL A 338 -0.42 -11.02 25.96
CA VAL A 338 0.83 -10.29 25.67
C VAL A 338 1.26 -9.48 26.89
N VAL A 339 0.37 -8.65 27.44
CA VAL A 339 0.68 -7.76 28.57
C VAL A 339 1.08 -8.56 29.81
N ASP A 340 0.34 -9.62 30.15
CA ASP A 340 0.67 -10.49 31.29
C ASP A 340 2.06 -11.12 31.10
N ARG A 341 2.40 -11.54 29.88
CA ARG A 341 3.71 -12.12 29.57
C ARG A 341 4.83 -11.09 29.69
N LEU A 342 4.63 -9.90 29.12
CA LEU A 342 5.60 -8.80 29.21
C LEU A 342 5.83 -8.40 30.67
N ASN A 343 4.75 -8.19 31.44
CA ASN A 343 4.83 -7.81 32.85
C ASN A 343 5.39 -8.91 33.76
N ALA A 344 5.26 -10.19 33.39
CA ALA A 344 5.87 -11.29 34.14
C ALA A 344 7.35 -11.49 33.78
N GLY A 345 7.68 -11.58 32.48
CA GLY A 345 8.98 -12.05 32.00
C GLY A 345 9.98 -10.98 31.57
N PHE A 346 9.52 -9.75 31.33
CA PHE A 346 10.31 -8.73 30.64
C PHE A 346 10.35 -7.37 31.35
N VAL A 347 11.53 -6.77 31.38
CA VAL A 347 11.65 -5.32 31.54
C VAL A 347 11.34 -4.70 30.19
N CYS A 348 10.35 -3.80 30.13
CA CYS A 348 9.90 -3.21 28.88
C CYS A 348 10.43 -1.79 28.73
N VAL A 349 11.05 -1.48 27.60
CA VAL A 349 11.53 -0.14 27.23
C VAL A 349 10.87 0.29 25.93
N HIS A 350 10.38 1.52 25.89
CA HIS A 350 9.89 2.16 24.66
C HIS A 350 10.79 3.33 24.31
N LEU A 351 11.39 3.29 23.12
CA LEU A 351 12.29 4.31 22.62
C LEU A 351 11.66 5.02 21.43
N ASP A 352 11.71 6.35 21.46
CA ASP A 352 11.36 7.18 20.31
C ASP A 352 12.51 7.16 19.29
N PHE A 353 12.18 6.76 18.06
CA PHE A 353 13.14 6.58 16.98
C PHE A 353 13.80 7.91 16.54
N ASP A 354 13.08 9.01 16.57
CA ASP A 354 13.60 10.33 16.19
C ASP A 354 14.49 10.91 17.28
N ALA A 355 14.13 10.69 18.55
CA ALA A 355 14.93 11.16 19.69
C ALA A 355 16.24 10.36 19.87
N ALA A 356 16.25 9.07 19.53
CA ALA A 356 17.35 8.15 19.80
C ALA A 356 18.10 7.67 18.54
N GLN A 357 18.27 8.51 17.51
CA GLN A 357 18.83 8.10 16.22
C GLN A 357 20.22 7.44 16.28
N ALA A 358 21.11 7.91 17.15
CA ALA A 358 22.44 7.31 17.29
C ALA A 358 22.35 5.85 17.77
N LEU A 359 21.49 5.61 18.77
CA LEU A 359 21.24 4.29 19.33
C LEU A 359 20.47 3.40 18.34
N ALA A 360 19.52 3.97 17.59
CA ALA A 360 18.83 3.27 16.52
C ALA A 360 19.82 2.77 15.45
N ARG A 361 20.82 3.57 15.06
CA ARG A 361 21.88 3.15 14.13
C ARG A 361 22.77 2.06 14.72
N GLU A 362 23.18 2.21 15.99
CA GLU A 362 24.00 1.22 16.70
C GLU A 362 23.29 -0.14 16.74
N LEU A 363 22.00 -0.15 17.08
CA LEU A 363 21.17 -1.34 17.15
C LEU A 363 20.55 -1.73 15.80
N ARG A 364 20.95 -1.09 14.69
CA ARG A 364 20.53 -1.40 13.31
C ARG A 364 19.01 -1.39 13.11
N VAL A 365 18.33 -0.39 13.67
CA VAL A 365 16.90 -0.14 13.46
C VAL A 365 16.73 0.73 12.22
N SER A 366 16.17 0.14 11.16
CA SER A 366 15.97 0.81 9.86
C SER A 366 14.50 1.14 9.55
N ALA A 367 13.56 0.59 10.31
CA ALA A 367 12.13 0.87 10.19
C ALA A 367 11.43 0.70 11.55
N ILE A 368 10.23 1.28 11.67
CA ILE A 368 9.39 1.18 12.88
C ILE A 368 7.96 0.74 12.53
N PRO A 369 7.27 -0.01 13.42
CA PRO A 369 7.77 -0.49 14.70
C PRO A 369 8.85 -1.57 14.51
N THR A 370 9.84 -1.55 15.40
CA THR A 370 10.80 -2.65 15.55
C THR A 370 10.82 -3.03 17.03
N VAL A 371 10.81 -4.33 17.32
CA VAL A 371 10.93 -4.86 18.69
C VAL A 371 12.18 -5.72 18.80
N HIS A 372 12.89 -5.59 19.92
CA HIS A 372 14.03 -6.43 20.28
C HIS A 372 13.75 -7.14 21.60
N VAL A 373 14.33 -8.32 21.76
CA VAL A 373 14.50 -8.97 23.04
C VAL A 373 15.98 -9.17 23.29
N PHE A 374 16.46 -8.68 24.43
CA PHE A 374 17.80 -8.95 24.94
C PHE A 374 17.74 -9.85 26.17
N GLY A 375 18.79 -10.63 26.38
CA GLY A 375 19.04 -11.36 27.61
C GLY A 375 19.37 -10.42 28.78
N PRO A 376 19.32 -10.91 30.03
CA PRO A 376 19.72 -10.12 31.20
C PRO A 376 21.19 -9.68 31.18
N ASP A 377 22.03 -10.38 30.41
CA ASP A 377 23.44 -10.07 30.14
C ASP A 377 23.64 -9.06 29.01
N GLY A 378 22.57 -8.66 28.32
CA GLY A 378 22.59 -7.70 27.22
C GLY A 378 22.79 -8.32 25.83
N GLU A 379 22.86 -9.66 25.70
CA GLU A 379 22.90 -10.32 24.38
C GLU A 379 21.57 -10.15 23.65
N GLU A 380 21.60 -9.84 22.36
CA GLU A 380 20.37 -9.79 21.55
C GLU A 380 19.90 -11.21 21.23
N LEU A 381 18.71 -11.57 21.72
CA LEU A 381 18.13 -12.90 21.55
C LEU A 381 17.19 -12.96 20.34
N ALA A 382 16.43 -11.89 20.10
CA ALA A 382 15.50 -11.82 18.99
C ALA A 382 15.21 -10.39 18.56
N ARG A 383 14.82 -10.24 17.29
CA ARG A 383 14.37 -8.97 16.70
C ARG A 383 13.25 -9.21 15.70
N HIS A 384 12.29 -8.31 15.66
CA HIS A 384 11.28 -8.24 14.61
C HIS A 384 11.07 -6.80 14.13
N THR A 385 10.98 -6.59 12.82
CA THR A 385 10.70 -5.30 12.20
C THR A 385 9.38 -5.39 11.42
N GLY A 386 8.41 -4.53 11.78
CA GLY A 386 7.07 -4.54 11.23
C GLY A 386 5.99 -4.68 12.30
N LEU A 387 4.73 -4.47 11.88
CA LEU A 387 3.56 -4.64 12.74
C LEU A 387 3.35 -6.12 13.09
N LEU A 388 3.31 -6.43 14.38
CA LEU A 388 2.86 -7.73 14.89
C LEU A 388 1.44 -7.61 15.45
N GLU A 389 0.56 -8.48 14.98
CA GLU A 389 -0.77 -8.68 15.56
C GLU A 389 -0.68 -9.39 16.93
N PRO A 390 -1.72 -9.32 17.79
CA PRO A 390 -1.68 -9.86 19.16
C PRO A 390 -1.18 -11.31 19.29
N GLN A 391 -1.72 -12.22 18.47
CA GLN A 391 -1.33 -13.64 18.51
C GLN A 391 0.14 -13.82 18.09
N ALA A 392 0.56 -13.16 17.01
CA ALA A 392 1.92 -13.26 16.50
C ALA A 392 2.95 -12.70 17.50
N LEU A 393 2.64 -11.60 18.18
CA LEU A 393 3.50 -11.05 19.22
C LEU A 393 3.59 -12.00 20.43
N ASP A 394 2.48 -12.58 20.86
CA ASP A 394 2.45 -13.54 21.98
C ASP A 394 3.23 -14.83 21.65
N ASP A 395 3.08 -15.37 20.44
CA ASP A 395 3.85 -16.51 19.95
C ASP A 395 5.35 -16.19 19.89
N TRP A 396 5.72 -15.06 19.31
CA TRP A 396 7.11 -14.61 19.21
C TRP A 396 7.78 -14.42 20.58
N LEU A 397 7.05 -13.86 21.55
CA LEU A 397 7.53 -13.72 22.93
C LEU A 397 7.70 -15.09 23.63
N ARG A 398 6.84 -16.07 23.34
CA ARG A 398 6.94 -17.44 23.90
C ARG A 398 8.14 -18.20 23.37
N GLU A 399 8.34 -18.14 22.07
CA GLU A 399 9.50 -18.74 21.40
C GLU A 399 10.79 -18.16 21.99
N THR A 400 10.86 -16.83 22.01
CA THR A 400 12.03 -16.15 22.55
C THR A 400 12.26 -16.54 24.01
N ALA A 401 11.22 -16.57 24.87
CA ALA A 401 11.35 -16.92 26.29
C ALA A 401 11.85 -18.35 26.57
N SER A 402 11.72 -19.28 25.62
CA SER A 402 12.01 -20.71 25.83
C SER A 402 13.46 -21.12 25.56
N ASP A 403 14.22 -20.35 24.77
CA ASP A 403 15.59 -20.70 24.34
C ASP A 403 16.70 -20.37 25.36
N GLY A 404 16.43 -20.60 26.66
CA GLY A 404 17.36 -20.35 27.76
C GLY A 404 18.22 -21.54 28.21
N ASP A 405 18.42 -22.56 27.38
CA ASP A 405 19.33 -23.68 27.68
C ASP A 405 20.71 -23.44 27.02
N PRO A 406 21.80 -23.23 27.78
CA PRO A 406 23.12 -22.96 27.24
C PRO A 406 23.73 -24.28 26.72
N GLY A 407 23.28 -24.73 25.55
CA GLY A 407 23.55 -26.11 25.16
C GLY A 407 23.33 -26.52 23.72
N GLN A 408 23.24 -25.64 22.72
CA GLN A 408 23.41 -26.08 21.32
C GLN A 408 23.77 -24.95 20.34
N LYS A 409 25.04 -24.89 19.94
CA LYS A 409 25.45 -24.22 18.69
C LYS A 409 25.19 -25.16 17.52
N GLY A 410 24.50 -24.68 16.48
CA GLY A 410 24.29 -25.45 15.25
C GLY A 410 23.55 -24.75 14.11
N GLY A 411 24.16 -23.71 13.53
CA GLY A 411 24.27 -23.49 12.08
C GLY A 411 23.06 -23.57 11.13
N THR A 412 22.69 -22.39 10.62
CA THR A 412 22.54 -22.02 9.19
C THR A 412 21.51 -22.68 8.27
N GLY A 413 20.67 -21.82 7.68
CA GLY A 413 20.11 -21.93 6.32
C GLY A 413 18.99 -20.87 6.16
N GLY A 414 19.17 -19.69 5.56
CA GLY A 414 19.89 -19.38 4.32
C GLY A 414 18.87 -19.24 3.20
N ASN A 415 18.29 -18.05 3.01
CA ASN A 415 17.39 -17.76 1.88
C ASN A 415 18.25 -17.24 0.69
N PRO A 416 18.15 -17.81 -0.53
CA PRO A 416 19.07 -17.47 -1.61
C PRO A 416 18.68 -16.14 -2.26
N ALA A 417 19.58 -15.17 -2.16
CA ALA A 417 19.64 -14.02 -3.06
C ALA A 417 20.27 -14.46 -4.39
N GLY A 418 19.50 -14.38 -5.48
CA GLY A 418 20.00 -14.55 -6.84
C GLY A 418 20.49 -13.22 -7.39
N SER A 419 21.82 -13.04 -7.41
CA SER A 419 22.52 -12.07 -8.26
C SER A 419 23.81 -12.74 -8.74
N GLY A 420 23.87 -13.10 -10.01
CA GLY A 420 25.11 -13.54 -10.66
C GLY A 420 25.77 -12.38 -11.42
N PRO A 421 27.11 -12.35 -11.47
CA PRO A 421 27.81 -11.66 -12.55
C PRO A 421 28.77 -12.62 -13.29
N VAL A 422 28.60 -12.74 -14.61
CA VAL A 422 29.64 -12.60 -15.66
C VAL A 422 28.94 -12.14 -16.93
#